data_AF-A0AAD5UHQ4-F1
#
_entry.id   AF-A0AAD5UHQ4-F1
#
_cell.length_a   1.000
_cell.length_b   1.000
_cell.length_c   1.000
_cell.angle_alpha   90.00
_cell.angle_beta   90.00
_cell.angle_gamma   90.00
#
_symmetry.space_group_name_H-M   'P 1'
#
loop_
_entity.id
_entity.type
_entity.pdbx_description
1 polymer ?
#
loop_
_entity_poly.entity_id
_entity_poly.type
_entity_poly.pdbx_seq_one_letter_code
_entity_poly.pdbx_strand_id
1 'polypeptide(L)'
;MKYISQEKDITIPADVTVKVQSRVVTVTGPRGELKKDLKHIPMELKFVGEKTLRVKVWHGGRKHVACIRTVASHIENMIKGVTIGFEYKMRFVYAHFPINANISDAKDHIEIRNFLGDKYTRRIPMMEGVQIVLSDAQKDELILTGNDIQNVSQSGDLDSINPETKDFYHRNGINVVLDTDQDTTDFHKCLNNPMVADYKDIYVLGALNGRLDHTMAALHTLVKYKRRIFLISEESFCWYLEKGNHEIVSDPEYEGDTCGLIPLCGRYPIVHLGLLLYLLD
;
A
#
# COMPACT_ATOMS: atom_id res chain seq x y z
N MET A 1 -4.20 26.77 13.68
CA MET A 1 -4.27 27.01 15.13
C MET A 1 -3.66 25.83 15.86
N LYS A 2 -2.80 26.06 16.86
CA LYS A 2 -2.22 24.99 17.70
C LYS A 2 -3.13 24.75 18.91
N TYR A 3 -3.31 23.51 19.30
CA TYR A 3 -4.05 23.15 20.51
C TYR A 3 -3.13 23.31 21.72
N ILE A 4 -3.63 23.85 22.84
CA ILE A 4 -2.85 24.01 24.06
C ILE A 4 -2.43 22.64 24.60
N SER A 5 -3.41 21.75 24.76
CA SER A 5 -3.18 20.34 25.05
C SER A 5 -4.30 19.49 24.48
N GLN A 6 -3.96 18.26 24.09
CA GLN A 6 -4.93 17.20 23.79
C GLN A 6 -4.41 15.91 24.43
N GLU A 7 -5.32 15.12 24.97
CA GLU A 7 -4.99 13.89 25.67
C GLU A 7 -6.01 12.78 25.39
N LYS A 8 -5.58 11.53 25.51
CA LYS A 8 -6.43 10.35 25.47
C LYS A 8 -5.96 9.36 26.54
N ASP A 9 -6.92 8.83 27.27
CA ASP A 9 -6.70 7.83 28.30
C ASP A 9 -6.94 6.43 27.76
N ILE A 10 -6.10 5.49 28.18
CA ILE A 10 -6.14 4.07 27.82
C ILE A 10 -6.29 3.28 29.11
N THR A 11 -7.38 2.52 29.23
CA THR A 11 -7.63 1.65 30.38
C THR A 11 -6.88 0.33 30.20
N ILE A 12 -6.13 -0.08 31.22
CA ILE A 12 -5.35 -1.30 31.24
C ILE A 12 -6.15 -2.39 31.97
N PRO A 13 -6.41 -3.55 31.32
CA PRO A 13 -7.03 -4.71 31.94
C PRO A 13 -6.22 -5.26 33.14
N ALA A 14 -6.87 -5.98 34.05
CA ALA A 14 -6.22 -6.46 35.28
C ALA A 14 -5.16 -7.54 35.05
N ASP A 15 -5.25 -8.27 33.94
CA ASP A 15 -4.36 -9.35 33.52
C ASP A 15 -3.15 -8.86 32.70
N VAL A 16 -3.03 -7.55 32.49
CA VAL A 16 -1.98 -6.95 31.65
C VAL A 16 -1.16 -5.95 32.44
N THR A 17 0.17 -6.06 32.31
CA THR A 17 1.12 -5.10 32.87
C THR A 17 1.71 -4.26 31.75
N VAL A 18 1.64 -2.94 31.86
CA VAL A 18 2.26 -2.00 30.92
C VAL A 18 3.40 -1.27 31.61
N LYS A 19 4.57 -1.23 30.98
CA LYS A 19 5.74 -0.46 31.42
C LYS A 19 6.10 0.57 30.34
N VAL A 20 6.38 1.79 30.77
CA VAL A 20 6.82 2.87 29.87
C VAL A 20 8.15 3.42 30.35
N GLN A 21 9.20 3.29 29.53
CA GLN A 21 10.53 3.82 29.82
C GLN A 21 11.03 4.60 28.60
N SER A 22 11.25 5.91 28.76
CA SER A 22 11.76 6.77 27.67
C SER A 22 10.96 6.64 26.35
N ARG A 23 9.62 6.59 26.44
CA ARG A 23 8.67 6.37 25.33
C ARG A 23 8.80 5.02 24.61
N VAL A 24 9.52 4.07 25.19
CA VAL A 24 9.44 2.66 24.82
C VAL A 24 8.36 2.02 25.68
N VAL A 25 7.35 1.46 25.04
CA VAL A 25 6.22 0.81 25.69
C VAL A 25 6.42 -0.70 25.63
N THR A 26 6.39 -1.33 26.78
CA THR A 26 6.42 -2.78 26.94
C THR A 26 5.09 -3.22 27.55
N VAL A 27 4.41 -4.16 26.90
CA VAL A 27 3.13 -4.71 27.34
C VAL A 27 3.31 -6.20 27.56
N THR A 28 3.05 -6.67 28.78
CA THR A 28 3.16 -8.07 29.19
C THR A 28 1.78 -8.58 29.59
N GLY A 29 1.39 -9.74 29.07
CA GLY A 29 0.12 -10.39 29.38
C GLY A 29 0.24 -11.92 29.34
N PRO A 30 -0.87 -12.64 29.41
CA PRO A 30 -0.88 -14.11 29.50
C PRO A 30 -0.27 -14.80 28.28
N ARG A 31 -0.34 -14.21 27.09
CA ARG A 31 0.20 -14.80 25.85
C ARG A 31 1.66 -14.43 25.56
N GLY A 32 2.27 -13.55 26.35
CA GLY A 32 3.66 -13.12 26.18
C GLY A 32 3.88 -11.62 26.37
N GLU A 33 4.96 -11.13 25.78
CA GLU A 33 5.41 -9.74 25.89
C GLU A 33 5.57 -9.10 24.50
N LEU A 34 5.14 -7.85 24.36
CA LEU A 34 5.32 -7.03 23.17
C LEU A 34 6.02 -5.72 23.54
N LYS A 35 6.91 -5.26 22.66
CA LYS A 35 7.69 -4.03 22.85
C LYS A 35 7.59 -3.13 21.63
N LYS A 36 7.33 -1.84 21.84
CA LYS A 36 7.27 -0.83 20.77
C LYS A 36 8.03 0.44 21.14
N ASP A 37 8.87 0.91 20.23
CA ASP A 37 9.56 2.20 20.35
C ASP A 37 8.73 3.33 19.70
N LEU A 38 8.37 4.34 20.49
CA LEU A 38 7.61 5.51 20.06
C LEU A 38 8.40 6.84 20.18
N LYS A 39 9.72 6.79 20.30
CA LYS A 39 10.57 7.99 20.47
C LYS A 39 10.48 8.99 19.34
N HIS A 40 10.18 8.52 18.13
CA HIS A 40 10.05 9.36 16.94
C HIS A 40 8.89 10.36 17.05
N ILE A 41 7.89 10.11 17.91
CA ILE A 41 6.76 11.02 18.12
C ILE A 41 6.95 11.81 19.42
N PRO A 42 6.98 13.15 19.37
CA PRO A 42 7.16 13.98 20.56
C PRO A 42 5.86 14.08 21.39
N MET A 43 5.66 13.12 22.29
CA MET A 43 4.49 13.09 23.19
C MET A 43 4.84 12.67 24.61
N GLU A 44 3.92 12.97 25.52
CA GLU A 44 4.00 12.58 26.93
C GLU A 44 3.16 11.32 27.16
N LEU A 45 3.78 10.29 27.73
CA LEU A 45 3.13 9.06 28.17
C LEU A 45 3.26 8.97 29.69
N LYS A 46 2.14 9.06 30.41
CA LYS A 46 2.13 9.04 31.88
C LYS A 46 1.01 8.16 32.42
N PHE A 47 1.30 7.44 33.50
CA PHE A 47 0.26 6.75 34.25
C PHE A 47 -0.53 7.76 35.07
N VAL A 48 -1.86 7.66 35.00
CA VAL A 48 -2.81 8.43 35.79
C VAL A 48 -3.53 7.42 36.68
N GLY A 49 -3.06 7.27 37.91
CA GLY A 49 -3.46 6.16 38.77
C GLY A 49 -2.78 4.84 38.39
N GLU A 50 -3.34 3.71 38.84
CA GLU A 50 -2.72 2.39 38.67
C GLU A 50 -3.05 1.71 37.33
N LYS A 51 -4.23 1.98 36.75
CA LYS A 51 -4.76 1.23 35.59
C LYS A 51 -5.02 2.08 34.36
N THR A 52 -4.57 3.33 34.33
CA THR A 52 -4.82 4.23 33.20
C THR A 52 -3.53 4.84 32.70
N LEU A 53 -3.25 4.64 31.42
CA LEU A 53 -2.14 5.29 30.72
C LEU A 53 -2.69 6.46 29.89
N ARG A 54 -2.20 7.66 30.19
CA ARG A 54 -2.54 8.89 29.46
C ARG A 54 -1.49 9.17 28.39
N VAL A 55 -1.96 9.36 27.17
CA VAL A 55 -1.18 9.85 26.02
C VAL A 55 -1.53 11.32 25.81
N LYS A 56 -0.54 12.21 25.92
CA LYS A 56 -0.75 13.66 25.87
C LYS A 56 0.21 14.37 24.93
N VAL A 57 -0.29 15.34 24.18
CA VAL A 57 0.51 16.25 23.35
C VAL A 57 0.23 17.69 23.77
N TRP A 58 1.31 18.45 23.97
CA TRP A 58 1.28 19.88 24.26
C TRP A 58 1.56 20.68 22.99
N HIS A 59 0.87 21.81 22.82
CA HIS A 59 1.11 22.76 21.72
C HIS A 59 1.12 22.13 20.32
N GLY A 60 0.37 21.04 20.13
CA GLY A 60 0.32 20.26 18.89
C GLY A 60 -0.48 20.94 17.79
N GLY A 61 0.02 20.89 16.55
CA GLY A 61 -0.79 21.17 15.35
C GLY A 61 -1.73 20.00 15.02
N ARG A 62 -2.66 20.19 14.08
CA ARG A 62 -3.66 19.17 13.70
C ARG A 62 -3.06 17.79 13.41
N LYS A 63 -1.97 17.73 12.64
CA LYS A 63 -1.29 16.46 12.31
C LYS A 63 -0.70 15.77 13.54
N HIS A 64 -0.08 16.53 14.44
CA HIS A 64 0.55 15.98 15.63
C HIS A 64 -0.48 15.49 16.65
N VAL A 65 -1.60 16.21 16.80
CA VAL A 65 -2.72 15.77 17.64
C VAL A 65 -3.32 14.45 17.13
N ALA A 66 -3.35 14.22 15.81
CA ALA A 66 -3.84 12.96 15.25
C ALA A 66 -2.99 11.75 15.70
N CYS A 67 -1.69 11.95 15.96
CA CYS A 67 -0.79 10.88 16.44
C CYS A 67 -1.18 10.33 17.82
N ILE A 68 -1.92 11.09 18.64
CA ILE A 68 -2.42 10.59 19.94
C ILE A 68 -3.30 9.35 19.72
N ARG A 69 -4.20 9.42 18.73
CA ARG A 69 -5.10 8.31 18.41
C ARG A 69 -4.32 7.12 17.85
N THR A 70 -3.35 7.36 16.98
CA THR A 70 -2.48 6.32 16.42
C THR A 70 -1.73 5.57 17.52
N VAL A 71 -1.06 6.28 18.43
CA VAL A 71 -0.34 5.65 19.54
C VAL A 71 -1.28 4.92 20.49
N ALA A 72 -2.42 5.52 20.82
CA ALA A 72 -3.40 4.83 21.65
C ALA A 72 -3.89 3.53 21.01
N SER A 73 -4.18 3.54 19.70
CA SER A 73 -4.58 2.33 18.98
C SER A 73 -3.47 1.28 18.91
N HIS A 74 -2.20 1.68 18.76
CA HIS A 74 -1.08 0.73 18.85
C HIS A 74 -1.01 0.05 20.22
N ILE A 75 -1.14 0.81 21.31
CA ILE A 75 -1.10 0.25 22.67
C ILE A 75 -2.33 -0.63 22.93
N GLU A 76 -3.53 -0.21 22.53
CA GLU A 76 -4.75 -1.02 22.61
C GLU A 76 -4.60 -2.35 21.83
N ASN A 77 -3.98 -2.31 20.66
CA ASN A 77 -3.70 -3.52 19.88
C ASN A 77 -2.65 -4.42 20.55
N MET A 78 -1.60 -3.85 21.14
CA MET A 78 -0.64 -4.63 21.93
C MET A 78 -1.31 -5.32 23.12
N ILE A 79 -2.20 -4.62 23.83
CA ILE A 79 -2.99 -5.18 24.95
C ILE A 79 -3.87 -6.34 24.44
N LYS A 80 -4.62 -6.16 23.34
CA LYS A 80 -5.41 -7.23 22.73
C LYS A 80 -4.55 -8.41 22.26
N GLY A 81 -3.37 -8.12 21.73
CA GLY A 81 -2.40 -9.11 21.26
C GLY A 81 -1.89 -10.03 22.36
N VAL A 82 -1.54 -9.47 23.53
CA VAL A 82 -1.04 -10.28 24.66
C VAL A 82 -2.14 -10.98 25.46
N THR A 83 -3.41 -10.63 25.24
CA THR A 83 -4.57 -11.22 25.95
C THR A 83 -5.27 -12.28 25.10
N ILE A 84 -5.74 -11.90 23.92
CA ILE A 84 -6.52 -12.75 23.01
C ILE A 84 -5.63 -13.28 21.87
N GLY A 85 -4.75 -12.42 21.33
CA GLY A 85 -3.99 -12.69 20.11
C GLY A 85 -4.77 -12.30 18.84
N PHE A 86 -4.11 -12.41 17.70
CA PHE A 86 -4.68 -12.14 16.38
C PHE A 86 -4.62 -13.39 15.50
N GLU A 87 -5.68 -13.59 14.73
CA GLU A 87 -5.81 -14.68 13.76
C GLU A 87 -6.30 -14.10 12.43
N TYR A 88 -5.60 -14.42 11.34
CA TYR A 88 -6.00 -14.12 9.98
C TYR A 88 -6.30 -15.42 9.26
N LYS A 89 -7.49 -15.51 8.67
CA LYS A 89 -7.88 -16.61 7.79
C LYS A 89 -7.83 -16.13 6.36
N MET A 90 -7.05 -16.81 5.54
CA MET A 90 -6.89 -16.53 4.11
C MET A 90 -7.37 -17.76 3.33
N ARG A 91 -7.97 -17.54 2.16
CA ARG A 91 -8.40 -18.64 1.29
C ARG A 91 -7.73 -18.54 -0.06
N PHE A 92 -7.31 -19.68 -0.59
CA PHE A 92 -6.85 -19.75 -1.97
C PHE A 92 -8.05 -19.70 -2.91
N VAL A 93 -7.98 -18.82 -3.90
CA VAL A 93 -9.01 -18.67 -4.93
C VAL A 93 -8.35 -18.95 -6.27
N TYR A 94 -8.87 -19.94 -6.98
CA TYR A 94 -8.38 -20.35 -8.29
C TYR A 94 -9.51 -20.95 -9.13
N ALA A 95 -9.36 -20.91 -10.46
CA ALA A 95 -10.29 -21.53 -11.40
C ALA A 95 -9.66 -22.75 -12.08
N HIS A 96 -8.63 -22.52 -12.90
CA HIS A 96 -8.00 -23.56 -13.73
C HIS A 96 -6.74 -24.17 -13.12
N PHE A 97 -5.91 -23.36 -12.44
CA PHE A 97 -4.63 -23.82 -11.88
C PHE A 97 -4.74 -23.96 -10.36
N PRO A 98 -4.80 -25.18 -9.80
CA PRO A 98 -4.88 -25.38 -8.36
C PRO A 98 -3.58 -24.94 -7.69
N ILE A 99 -3.69 -24.08 -6.68
CA ILE A 99 -2.56 -23.54 -5.93
C ILE A 99 -2.16 -24.55 -4.85
N ASN A 100 -0.90 -24.96 -4.81
CA ASN A 100 -0.37 -25.85 -3.79
C ASN A 100 0.42 -25.04 -2.76
N ALA A 101 0.06 -25.15 -1.48
CA ALA A 101 0.72 -24.47 -0.38
C ALA A 101 1.34 -25.50 0.57
N ASN A 102 2.65 -25.42 0.78
CA ASN A 102 3.40 -26.27 1.70
C ASN A 102 4.07 -25.41 2.77
N ILE A 103 3.88 -25.77 4.04
CA ILE A 103 4.53 -25.10 5.15
C ILE A 103 5.84 -25.85 5.45
N SER A 104 6.93 -25.13 5.68
CA SER A 104 8.20 -25.73 6.07
C SER A 104 8.11 -26.45 7.41
N ASP A 105 8.90 -27.51 7.62
CA ASP A 105 8.97 -28.24 8.90
C ASP A 105 9.33 -27.32 10.08
N ALA A 106 10.16 -26.29 9.82
CA ALA A 106 10.55 -25.28 10.80
C ALA A 106 9.47 -24.22 11.06
N LYS A 107 8.38 -24.20 10.28
CA LYS A 107 7.27 -23.23 10.33
C LYS A 107 7.71 -21.75 10.21
N ASP A 108 8.88 -21.51 9.63
CA ASP A 108 9.46 -20.20 9.40
C ASP A 108 9.06 -19.60 8.05
N HIS A 109 8.62 -20.40 7.08
CA HIS A 109 8.17 -19.94 5.77
C HIS A 109 7.12 -20.87 5.14
N ILE A 110 6.37 -20.32 4.19
CA ILE A 110 5.43 -21.03 3.33
C ILE A 110 5.93 -21.04 1.89
N GLU A 111 5.79 -22.18 1.22
CA GLU A 111 6.04 -22.36 -0.20
C GLU A 111 4.72 -22.44 -0.96
N ILE A 112 4.51 -21.52 -1.90
CA ILE A 112 3.36 -21.52 -2.81
C ILE A 112 3.85 -21.96 -4.19
N ARG A 113 3.22 -22.99 -4.74
CA ARG A 113 3.53 -23.58 -6.05
C ARG A 113 2.33 -23.51 -6.97
N ASN A 114 2.58 -23.52 -8.28
CA ASN A 114 1.55 -23.55 -9.33
C ASN A 114 0.59 -22.35 -9.30
N PHE A 115 1.04 -21.21 -8.77
CA PHE A 115 0.27 -19.97 -8.82
C PHE A 115 0.16 -19.51 -10.28
N LEU A 116 -1.07 -19.39 -10.80
CA LEU A 116 -1.35 -19.09 -12.21
C LEU A 116 -0.69 -20.05 -13.23
N GLY A 117 -0.37 -21.28 -12.82
CA GLY A 117 0.29 -22.26 -13.69
C GLY A 117 1.81 -22.08 -13.82
N ASP A 118 2.39 -21.20 -13.00
CA ASP A 118 3.83 -20.96 -12.99
C ASP A 118 4.60 -22.15 -12.36
N LYS A 119 5.79 -22.42 -12.91
CA LYS A 119 6.72 -23.44 -12.40
C LYS A 119 7.56 -22.93 -11.23
N TYR A 120 7.60 -21.61 -11.03
CA TYR A 120 8.35 -20.99 -9.95
C TYR A 120 7.68 -21.22 -8.58
N THR A 121 8.47 -21.67 -7.59
CA THR A 121 8.02 -21.81 -6.20
C THR A 121 8.27 -20.52 -5.45
N ARG A 122 7.22 -19.91 -4.92
CA ARG A 122 7.29 -18.69 -4.11
C ARG A 122 7.50 -19.06 -2.66
N ARG A 123 8.67 -18.72 -2.12
CA ARG A 123 8.99 -18.86 -0.69
C ARG A 123 8.75 -17.55 0.05
N ILE A 124 7.89 -17.58 1.07
CA ILE A 124 7.50 -16.40 1.84
C ILE A 124 7.83 -16.64 3.32
N PRO A 125 8.81 -15.91 3.90
CA PRO A 125 9.16 -16.04 5.30
C PRO A 125 8.09 -15.41 6.20
N MET A 126 7.86 -16.02 7.36
CA MET A 126 7.00 -15.50 8.41
C MET A 126 7.77 -14.55 9.31
N MET A 127 7.10 -13.51 9.78
CA MET A 127 7.67 -12.56 10.73
C MET A 127 7.78 -13.19 12.13
N GLU A 128 8.62 -12.60 12.98
CA GLU A 128 8.85 -13.09 14.34
C GLU A 128 7.54 -13.21 15.14
N GLY A 129 7.36 -14.36 15.78
CA GLY A 129 6.20 -14.66 16.63
C GLY A 129 4.91 -14.99 15.88
N VAL A 130 4.96 -15.15 14.55
CA VAL A 130 3.83 -15.57 13.72
C VAL A 130 3.91 -17.06 13.43
N GLN A 131 2.80 -17.77 13.64
CA GLN A 131 2.65 -19.18 13.27
C GLN A 131 1.68 -19.31 12.10
N ILE A 132 2.03 -20.15 11.15
CA ILE A 132 1.26 -20.45 9.95
C ILE A 132 0.80 -21.91 9.97
N VAL A 133 -0.48 -22.14 9.66
CA VAL A 133 -1.11 -23.47 9.66
C VAL A 133 -2.11 -23.55 8.50
N LEU A 134 -2.21 -24.70 7.85
CA LEU A 134 -3.30 -25.01 6.92
C LEU A 134 -4.50 -25.51 7.70
N SER A 135 -5.69 -25.00 7.40
CA SER A 135 -6.93 -25.34 8.11
C SER A 135 -7.32 -26.80 7.87
N ASP A 136 -7.47 -27.59 8.92
CA ASP A 136 -8.00 -28.96 8.82
C ASP A 136 -9.51 -28.96 8.54
N ALA A 137 -10.21 -27.91 8.97
CA ALA A 137 -11.67 -27.80 8.88
C ALA A 137 -12.15 -27.38 7.49
N GLN A 138 -11.34 -26.61 6.77
CA GLN A 138 -11.69 -26.05 5.48
C GLN A 138 -10.54 -26.26 4.49
N LYS A 139 -10.84 -26.94 3.39
CA LYS A 139 -9.89 -27.07 2.28
C LYS A 139 -9.51 -25.70 1.74
N ASP A 140 -8.24 -25.54 1.37
CA ASP A 140 -7.68 -24.35 0.72
C ASP A 140 -7.74 -23.08 1.58
N GLU A 141 -7.68 -23.24 2.91
CA GLU A 141 -7.65 -22.15 3.88
C GLU A 141 -6.34 -22.16 4.69
N LEU A 142 -5.74 -20.99 4.81
CA LEU A 142 -4.51 -20.72 5.54
C LEU A 142 -4.84 -19.86 6.77
N ILE A 143 -4.29 -20.25 7.91
CA ILE A 143 -4.50 -19.56 9.19
C ILE A 143 -3.14 -19.04 9.68
N LEU A 144 -3.04 -17.73 9.83
CA LEU A 144 -1.90 -17.06 10.46
C LEU A 144 -2.30 -16.61 11.85
N THR A 145 -1.51 -16.97 12.86
CA THR A 145 -1.75 -16.60 14.26
C THR A 145 -0.52 -15.93 14.85
N GLY A 146 -0.74 -14.95 15.73
CA GLY A 146 0.37 -14.28 16.43
C GLY A 146 -0.13 -13.22 17.40
N ASN A 147 0.80 -12.69 18.20
CA ASN A 147 0.45 -11.68 19.21
C ASN A 147 0.57 -10.25 18.66
N ASP A 148 1.46 -9.99 17.70
CA ASP A 148 1.61 -8.66 17.07
C ASP A 148 0.80 -8.58 15.77
N ILE A 149 -0.24 -7.73 15.75
CA ILE A 149 -1.07 -7.48 14.58
C ILE A 149 -0.26 -7.05 13.35
N GLN A 150 0.84 -6.31 13.54
CA GLN A 150 1.66 -5.83 12.42
C GLN A 150 2.40 -6.98 11.76
N ASN A 151 3.03 -7.84 12.56
CA ASN A 151 3.76 -8.99 12.04
C ASN A 151 2.80 -10.01 11.40
N VAL A 152 1.64 -10.26 12.02
CA VAL A 152 0.63 -11.18 11.45
C VAL A 152 0.08 -10.63 10.14
N SER A 153 -0.30 -9.34 10.10
CA SER A 153 -0.82 -8.70 8.89
C SER A 153 0.24 -8.65 7.78
N GLN A 154 1.50 -8.32 8.11
CA GLN A 154 2.58 -8.25 7.12
C GLN A 154 2.93 -9.64 6.56
N SER A 155 2.91 -10.66 7.42
CA SER A 155 3.11 -12.05 6.97
C SER A 155 1.96 -12.54 6.08
N GLY A 156 0.75 -12.00 6.28
CA GLY A 156 -0.43 -12.29 5.46
C GLY A 156 -0.51 -11.49 4.15
N ASP A 157 0.30 -10.45 3.97
CA ASP A 157 0.31 -9.66 2.73
C ASP A 157 0.91 -10.46 1.55
N LEU A 158 1.75 -11.46 1.85
CA LEU A 158 2.35 -12.42 0.91
C LEU A 158 3.10 -11.81 -0.30
N ASP A 159 3.24 -10.48 -0.40
CA ASP A 159 3.78 -9.74 -1.56
C ASP A 159 5.25 -9.31 -1.41
N SER A 160 6.05 -10.10 -0.69
CA SER A 160 7.48 -9.79 -0.51
C SER A 160 8.33 -10.46 -1.59
N ILE A 161 9.02 -9.65 -2.40
CA ILE A 161 10.06 -10.16 -3.32
C ILE A 161 11.15 -10.87 -2.50
N ASN A 162 11.39 -12.15 -2.80
CA ASN A 162 12.42 -12.91 -2.09
C ASN A 162 13.84 -12.54 -2.59
N PRO A 163 14.88 -12.70 -1.75
CA PRO A 163 16.26 -12.35 -2.13
C PRO A 163 16.76 -13.11 -3.36
N GLU A 164 16.37 -14.38 -3.52
CA GLU A 164 16.77 -15.21 -4.66
C GLU A 164 16.21 -14.71 -6.00
N THR A 165 14.97 -14.21 -6.00
CA THR A 165 14.30 -13.59 -7.14
C THR A 165 14.99 -12.28 -7.49
N LYS A 166 15.31 -11.47 -6.46
CA LYS A 166 16.08 -10.25 -6.65
C LYS A 166 17.44 -10.55 -7.30
N ASP A 167 18.15 -11.56 -6.80
CA ASP A 167 19.45 -11.99 -7.33
C ASP A 167 19.35 -12.58 -8.73
N PHE A 168 18.27 -13.30 -9.06
CA PHE A 168 18.00 -13.79 -10.40
C PHE A 168 17.84 -12.65 -11.40
N TYR A 169 17.05 -11.62 -11.06
CA TYR A 169 16.87 -10.46 -11.94
C TYR A 169 18.18 -9.68 -12.09
N HIS A 170 18.94 -9.48 -11.02
CA HIS A 170 20.28 -8.88 -11.11
C HIS A 170 21.23 -9.68 -12.01
N ARG A 171 21.22 -11.03 -11.93
CA ARG A 171 22.03 -11.90 -12.81
C ARG A 171 21.66 -11.78 -14.29
N ASN A 172 20.39 -11.52 -14.59
CA ASN A 172 19.92 -11.28 -15.96
C ASN A 172 20.11 -9.82 -16.41
N GLY A 173 20.87 -9.02 -15.66
CA GLY A 173 21.15 -7.62 -16.00
C GLY A 173 19.98 -6.67 -15.74
N ILE A 174 18.94 -7.11 -15.03
CA ILE A 174 17.79 -6.28 -14.67
C ILE A 174 18.13 -5.54 -13.38
N ASN A 175 18.10 -4.21 -13.45
CA ASN A 175 18.35 -3.35 -12.30
C ASN A 175 17.10 -3.30 -11.41
N VAL A 176 17.12 -3.99 -10.27
CA VAL A 176 16.04 -3.96 -9.27
C VAL A 176 16.30 -2.83 -8.28
N VAL A 177 15.54 -1.74 -8.40
CA VAL A 177 15.62 -0.59 -7.49
C VAL A 177 14.57 -0.76 -6.39
N LEU A 178 15.00 -0.70 -5.12
CA LEU A 178 14.08 -0.67 -3.99
C LEU A 178 13.55 0.74 -3.81
N ASP A 179 12.24 0.92 -4.02
CA ASP A 179 11.54 2.17 -3.72
C ASP A 179 10.88 2.08 -2.33
N THR A 180 11.22 3.01 -1.44
CA THR A 180 10.66 3.07 -0.08
C THR A 180 9.36 3.87 0.00
N ASP A 181 9.00 4.60 -1.06
CA ASP A 181 7.76 5.36 -1.11
C ASP A 181 6.56 4.41 -1.30
N GLN A 182 5.60 4.47 -0.39
CA GLN A 182 4.35 3.70 -0.46
C GLN A 182 3.11 4.60 -0.64
N ASP A 183 3.31 5.92 -0.65
CA ASP A 183 2.23 6.90 -0.77
C ASP A 183 1.93 7.26 -2.23
N THR A 184 2.83 6.92 -3.16
CA THR A 184 2.67 7.18 -4.60
C THR A 184 2.44 5.91 -5.41
N THR A 185 1.69 6.03 -6.51
CA THR A 185 1.41 4.89 -7.40
C THR A 185 2.64 4.49 -8.20
N ASP A 186 2.67 3.25 -8.68
CA ASP A 186 3.78 2.74 -9.50
C ASP A 186 4.05 3.60 -10.74
N PHE A 187 2.99 4.15 -11.32
CA PHE A 187 3.13 5.09 -12.43
C PHE A 187 3.85 6.40 -12.04
N HIS A 188 3.55 6.96 -10.86
CA HIS A 188 4.28 8.13 -10.34
C HIS A 188 5.77 7.81 -10.12
N LYS A 189 6.07 6.64 -9.56
CA LYS A 189 7.44 6.19 -9.31
C LYS A 189 8.23 6.04 -10.61
N CYS A 190 7.61 5.45 -11.64
CA CYS A 190 8.21 5.32 -12.97
C CYS A 190 8.60 6.67 -13.58
N LEU A 191 7.75 7.70 -13.45
CA LEU A 191 8.05 9.04 -14.00
C LEU A 191 9.12 9.80 -13.22
N ASN A 192 9.28 9.52 -11.93
CA ASN A 192 10.33 10.10 -11.09
C ASN A 192 11.67 9.36 -11.22
N ASN A 193 11.69 8.20 -11.89
CA ASN A 193 12.90 7.44 -12.10
C ASN A 193 13.87 8.27 -12.97
N PRO A 194 15.13 8.49 -12.53
CA PRO A 194 16.13 9.23 -13.31
C PRO A 194 16.32 8.70 -14.73
N MET A 195 16.10 7.39 -14.95
CA MET A 195 16.21 6.77 -16.27
C MET A 195 15.19 7.33 -17.27
N VAL A 196 14.05 7.85 -16.79
CA VAL A 196 12.96 8.37 -17.64
C VAL A 196 12.98 9.91 -17.72
N ALA A 197 13.90 10.56 -16.99
CA ALA A 197 13.96 12.01 -16.89
C ALA A 197 14.20 12.71 -18.24
N ASP A 198 15.03 12.12 -19.11
CA ASP A 198 15.47 12.74 -20.36
C ASP A 198 14.55 12.49 -21.56
N TYR A 199 13.62 11.53 -21.46
CA TYR A 199 12.72 11.18 -22.57
C TYR A 199 11.63 12.24 -22.77
N LYS A 200 11.49 12.78 -23.98
CA LYS A 200 10.50 13.84 -24.25
C LYS A 200 9.06 13.33 -24.28
N ASP A 201 8.88 12.20 -24.97
CA ASP A 201 7.57 11.56 -25.15
C ASP A 201 7.58 10.22 -24.41
N ILE A 202 6.54 9.99 -23.60
CA ILE A 202 6.41 8.79 -22.78
C ILE A 202 5.09 8.11 -23.14
N TYR A 203 5.16 6.85 -23.57
CA TYR A 203 3.99 6.03 -23.91
C TYR A 203 3.75 5.02 -22.79
N VAL A 204 2.56 5.02 -22.22
CA VAL A 204 2.17 4.20 -21.07
C VAL A 204 1.08 3.26 -21.50
N LEU A 205 1.39 1.96 -21.54
CA LEU A 205 0.45 0.93 -21.98
C LEU A 205 -0.37 0.40 -20.81
N GLY A 206 -1.68 0.20 -21.02
CA GLY A 206 -2.58 -0.42 -20.05
C GLY A 206 -3.03 0.50 -18.90
N ALA A 207 -2.86 1.82 -19.04
CA ALA A 207 -3.08 2.75 -17.93
C ALA A 207 -4.55 3.06 -17.62
N LEU A 208 -5.47 2.76 -18.55
CA LEU A 208 -6.88 3.17 -18.48
C LEU A 208 -7.85 2.03 -18.15
N ASN A 209 -7.38 0.78 -18.11
CA ASN A 209 -8.24 -0.40 -18.01
C ASN A 209 -8.41 -0.93 -16.57
N GLY A 210 -9.57 -1.54 -16.33
CA GLY A 210 -9.87 -2.25 -15.09
C GLY A 210 -10.49 -1.36 -14.01
N ARG A 211 -9.70 -1.01 -12.99
CA ARG A 211 -10.17 -0.36 -11.77
C ARG A 211 -10.24 1.16 -11.93
N LEU A 212 -11.42 1.75 -11.69
CA LEU A 212 -11.65 3.20 -11.83
C LEU A 212 -10.67 4.05 -11.00
N ASP A 213 -10.34 3.61 -9.78
CA ASP A 213 -9.39 4.32 -8.92
C ASP A 213 -7.97 4.36 -9.51
N HIS A 214 -7.56 3.31 -10.23
CA HIS A 214 -6.28 3.31 -10.96
C HIS A 214 -6.31 4.27 -12.15
N THR A 215 -7.40 4.27 -12.92
CA THR A 215 -7.61 5.21 -14.03
C THR A 215 -7.55 6.65 -13.55
N MET A 216 -8.25 6.98 -12.45
CA MET A 216 -8.24 8.32 -11.86
C MET A 216 -6.86 8.71 -11.33
N ALA A 217 -6.11 7.76 -10.76
CA ALA A 217 -4.74 8.01 -10.34
C ALA A 217 -3.83 8.30 -11.55
N ALA A 218 -3.96 7.56 -12.66
CA ALA A 218 -3.21 7.80 -13.88
C ALA A 218 -3.50 9.17 -14.49
N LEU A 219 -4.78 9.57 -14.56
CA LEU A 219 -5.18 10.91 -14.99
C LEU A 219 -4.63 12.01 -14.07
N HIS A 220 -4.63 11.78 -12.75
CA HIS A 220 -4.02 12.70 -11.80
C HIS A 220 -2.51 12.85 -12.06
N THR A 221 -1.81 11.75 -12.34
CA THR A 221 -0.39 11.77 -12.71
C THR A 221 -0.16 12.64 -13.94
N LEU A 222 -0.97 12.49 -15.00
CA LEU A 222 -0.84 13.32 -16.21
C LEU A 222 -0.96 14.81 -15.92
N VAL A 223 -1.94 15.21 -15.11
CA VAL A 223 -2.16 16.62 -14.75
C VAL A 223 -0.99 17.17 -13.92
N LYS A 224 -0.43 16.34 -13.03
CA LYS A 224 0.67 16.73 -12.14
C LYS A 224 1.99 16.85 -12.92
N TYR A 225 2.25 15.93 -13.84
CA TYR A 225 3.46 15.89 -14.66
C TYR A 225 3.17 16.52 -16.02
N LYS A 226 3.46 17.82 -16.11
CA LYS A 226 3.36 18.66 -17.31
C LYS A 226 4.39 18.26 -18.40
N ARG A 227 4.32 17.01 -18.86
CA ARG A 227 5.16 16.40 -19.88
C ARG A 227 4.27 15.75 -20.94
N ARG A 228 4.82 15.46 -22.12
CA ARG A 228 4.11 14.71 -23.16
C ARG A 228 4.06 13.24 -22.77
N ILE A 229 2.96 12.87 -22.11
CA ILE A 229 2.70 11.50 -21.66
C ILE A 229 1.39 11.05 -22.29
N PHE A 230 1.46 9.91 -22.97
CA PHE A 230 0.37 9.28 -23.69
C PHE A 230 -0.03 8.00 -22.97
N LEU A 231 -1.29 7.92 -22.56
CA LEU A 231 -1.88 6.69 -22.02
C LEU A 231 -2.56 5.95 -23.16
N ILE A 232 -2.13 4.72 -23.39
CA ILE A 232 -2.66 3.85 -24.43
C ILE A 232 -3.32 2.65 -23.77
N SER A 233 -4.53 2.36 -24.19
CA SER A 233 -5.27 1.14 -23.87
C SER A 233 -5.75 0.49 -25.15
N GLU A 234 -6.37 -0.69 -25.03
CA GLU A 234 -6.90 -1.42 -26.18
C GLU A 234 -7.96 -0.62 -26.97
N GLU A 235 -8.75 0.20 -26.28
CA GLU A 235 -9.89 0.91 -26.89
C GLU A 235 -9.73 2.44 -26.91
N SER A 236 -8.73 2.98 -26.19
CA SER A 236 -8.61 4.43 -26.03
C SER A 236 -7.17 4.91 -25.89
N PHE A 237 -6.94 6.09 -26.44
CA PHE A 237 -5.69 6.83 -26.41
C PHE A 237 -5.96 8.22 -25.80
N CYS A 238 -5.21 8.62 -24.78
CA CYS A 238 -5.39 9.94 -24.15
C CYS A 238 -4.09 10.57 -23.66
N TRP A 239 -4.06 11.90 -23.63
CA TRP A 239 -2.96 12.69 -23.09
C TRP A 239 -3.47 14.01 -22.53
N TYR A 240 -2.63 14.68 -21.74
CA TYR A 240 -2.97 15.97 -21.14
C TYR A 240 -2.66 17.12 -22.10
N LEU A 241 -3.62 18.02 -22.27
CA LEU A 241 -3.47 19.27 -23.01
C LEU A 241 -3.26 20.43 -22.05
N GLU A 242 -2.13 21.14 -22.20
CA GLU A 242 -1.88 22.35 -21.44
C GLU A 242 -2.74 23.52 -21.92
N LYS A 243 -2.73 24.65 -21.19
CA LYS A 243 -3.39 25.86 -21.65
C LYS A 243 -2.72 26.38 -22.93
N GLY A 244 -3.45 26.39 -24.04
CA GLY A 244 -2.95 26.87 -25.33
C GLY A 244 -3.88 26.52 -26.48
N ASN A 245 -3.40 26.76 -27.69
CA ASN A 245 -4.05 26.29 -28.91
C ASN A 245 -3.43 24.94 -29.28
N HIS A 246 -4.27 23.96 -29.58
CA HIS A 246 -3.86 22.62 -29.96
C HIS A 246 -4.59 22.21 -31.23
N GLU A 247 -3.88 21.52 -32.10
CA GLU A 247 -4.43 20.86 -33.27
C GLU A 247 -4.37 19.36 -33.03
N ILE A 248 -5.52 18.69 -33.15
CA ILE A 248 -5.66 17.25 -32.94
C ILE A 248 -6.09 16.66 -34.26
N VAL A 249 -5.25 15.79 -34.81
CA VAL A 249 -5.53 15.06 -36.05
C VAL A 249 -5.67 13.60 -35.65
N SER A 250 -6.86 13.04 -35.82
CA SER A 250 -7.10 11.62 -35.61
C SER A 250 -6.83 10.85 -36.89
N ASP A 251 -6.15 9.71 -36.74
CA ASP A 251 -5.87 8.79 -37.84
C ASP A 251 -6.91 7.65 -37.82
N PRO A 252 -7.87 7.60 -38.76
CA PRO A 252 -8.93 6.59 -38.76
C PRO A 252 -8.44 5.15 -38.93
N GLU A 253 -7.18 4.94 -39.35
CA GLU A 253 -6.59 3.60 -39.45
C GLU A 253 -6.30 2.99 -38.07
N TYR A 254 -6.00 3.83 -37.08
CA TYR A 254 -5.57 3.41 -35.73
C TYR A 254 -6.45 3.94 -34.60
N GLU A 255 -7.18 5.03 -34.82
CA GLU A 255 -8.04 5.71 -33.87
C GLU A 255 -9.50 5.66 -34.30
N GLY A 256 -10.43 5.70 -33.35
CA GLY A 256 -11.86 5.78 -33.66
C GLY A 256 -12.26 7.15 -34.21
N ASP A 257 -13.43 7.22 -34.86
CA ASP A 257 -13.98 8.42 -35.51
C ASP A 257 -14.28 9.61 -34.55
N THR A 258 -14.06 9.41 -33.25
CA THR A 258 -14.47 10.35 -32.20
C THR A 258 -13.32 10.70 -31.27
N CYS A 259 -13.06 11.99 -31.11
CA CYS A 259 -12.15 12.54 -30.10
C CYS A 259 -12.96 13.23 -28.98
N GLY A 260 -12.73 12.84 -27.73
CA GLY A 260 -13.38 13.43 -26.56
C GLY A 260 -12.45 14.36 -25.78
N LEU A 261 -12.96 15.53 -25.39
CA LEU A 261 -12.22 16.46 -24.51
C LEU A 261 -12.83 16.46 -23.09
N ILE A 262 -12.02 16.09 -22.10
CA ILE A 262 -12.44 16.02 -20.70
C ILE A 262 -11.81 17.18 -19.90
N PRO A 263 -12.62 18.10 -19.34
CA PRO A 263 -12.10 19.17 -18.52
C PRO A 263 -11.66 18.66 -17.14
N LEU A 264 -10.35 18.53 -16.91
CA LEU A 264 -9.81 18.03 -15.63
C LEU A 264 -9.51 19.13 -14.60
N CYS A 265 -9.22 20.37 -15.03
CA CYS A 265 -8.76 21.45 -14.15
C CYS A 265 -9.24 22.84 -14.61
N GLY A 266 -9.54 23.72 -13.64
CA GLY A 266 -9.88 25.12 -13.85
C GLY A 266 -11.28 25.51 -13.35
N ARG A 267 -11.49 26.80 -13.01
CA ARG A 267 -12.81 27.31 -12.57
C ARG A 267 -13.83 27.42 -13.70
N TYR A 268 -13.37 27.57 -14.95
CA TYR A 268 -14.18 27.64 -16.18
C TYR A 268 -13.31 27.28 -17.41
N PRO A 269 -13.14 26.00 -17.76
CA PRO A 269 -12.44 25.63 -18.98
C PRO A 269 -13.31 26.01 -20.19
N ILE A 270 -12.92 27.07 -20.90
CA ILE A 270 -13.55 27.46 -22.16
C ILE A 270 -12.78 26.76 -23.28
N VAL A 271 -13.41 25.77 -23.91
CA VAL A 271 -12.87 25.06 -25.07
C VAL A 271 -13.54 25.64 -26.32
N HIS A 272 -12.75 26.27 -27.19
CA HIS A 272 -13.21 26.70 -28.50
C HIS A 272 -12.79 25.65 -29.55
N LEU A 273 -13.75 24.89 -30.06
CA LEU A 273 -13.55 23.96 -31.16
C LEU A 273 -13.70 24.72 -32.49
N GLY A 274 -12.60 24.88 -33.22
CA GLY A 274 -12.62 25.40 -34.60
C GLY A 274 -12.58 24.24 -35.59
N LEU A 275 -13.62 24.11 -36.44
CA LEU A 275 -13.70 23.24 -37.63
C LEU A 275 -13.41 21.75 -37.42
N LEU A 276 -14.46 20.97 -37.10
CA LEU A 276 -14.54 19.54 -37.45
C LEU A 276 -14.74 19.43 -38.97
N LEU A 277 -13.67 19.17 -39.73
CA LEU A 277 -13.74 18.81 -41.14
C LEU A 277 -13.80 17.29 -41.23
N TYR A 278 -15.00 16.74 -41.41
CA TYR A 278 -15.15 15.36 -41.86
C TYR A 278 -14.80 15.33 -43.36
N LEU A 279 -13.62 14.80 -43.71
CA LEU A 279 -13.39 14.30 -45.06
C LEU A 279 -14.13 12.97 -45.16
N LEU A 280 -15.33 13.01 -45.75
CA LEU A 280 -16.03 11.83 -46.22
C LEU A 280 -15.45 11.51 -47.61
N ASP A 281 -14.59 10.51 -47.70
CA ASP A 281 -14.35 9.76 -48.94
C ASP A 281 -15.05 8.41 -48.85
#